data_AF-A0A2D6GI98-F1
#
_entry.id   AF-A0A2D6GI98-F1
#
_cell.length_a   1.000
_cell.length_b   1.000
_cell.length_c   1.000
_cell.angle_alpha   90.00
_cell.angle_beta   90.00
_cell.angle_gamma   90.00
#
_symmetry.space_group_name_H-M   'P 1'
#
loop_
_entity.id
_entity.type
_entity.pdbx_description
1 polymer ?
#
loop_
_entity_poly.entity_id
_entity_poly.type
_entity_poly.pdbx_seq_one_letter_code
_entity_poly.pdbx_strand_id
1 'polypeptide(L)'
;MKENREVSPKVLSFDFYKTSGSFASGFGLEVHSYSKSYSFENDDSSVNLSAVGLLYGLNFYYRGDFWYPFMGFGTGNYSVKVEEQLTTEGSTTYGTVFGQVDKPFYYKFGVRIPLNGIGIVFTQQYISADLKVETENKPLSLGGTASFIGLYYAF
;
A
#
# COMPACT_ATOMS: atom_id res chain seq x y z
N MET A 1 11.41 -19.76 6.40
CA MET A 1 10.73 -18.46 6.57
C MET A 1 9.35 -18.55 5.90
N LYS A 2 8.26 -18.78 6.64
CA LYS A 2 6.91 -18.49 6.15
C LYS A 2 6.57 -17.08 6.65
N GLU A 3 7.19 -16.11 6.01
CA GLU A 3 7.05 -14.70 6.38
C GLU A 3 5.62 -14.26 6.06
N ASN A 4 4.84 -13.87 7.08
CA ASN A 4 3.55 -13.26 6.85
C ASN A 4 3.79 -11.88 6.21
N ARG A 5 3.46 -11.73 4.93
CA ARG A 5 3.68 -10.50 4.14
C ARG A 5 2.49 -9.55 4.15
N GLU A 6 1.46 -9.85 4.92
CA GLU A 6 0.27 -8.99 4.99
C GLU A 6 0.58 -7.67 5.70
N VAL A 7 0.15 -6.57 5.12
CA VAL A 7 0.22 -5.22 5.70
C VAL A 7 -1.19 -4.64 5.69
N SER A 8 -1.51 -3.81 6.67
CA SER A 8 -2.83 -3.15 6.77
C SER A 8 -2.65 -1.63 6.67
N PRO A 9 -2.51 -1.09 5.45
CA PRO A 9 -2.28 0.33 5.29
C PRO A 9 -3.56 1.14 5.46
N LYS A 10 -3.39 2.33 6.06
CA LYS A 10 -4.37 3.41 5.94
C LYS A 10 -4.12 4.11 4.61
N VAL A 11 -5.17 4.24 3.82
CA VAL A 11 -5.11 4.82 2.47
C VAL A 11 -6.03 6.03 2.39
N LEU A 12 -5.49 7.14 1.90
CA LEU A 12 -6.25 8.31 1.49
C LEU A 12 -6.04 8.52 -0.02
N SER A 13 -7.13 8.60 -0.79
CA SER A 13 -7.08 8.67 -2.26
C SER A 13 -7.78 9.93 -2.76
N PHE A 14 -7.19 10.58 -3.75
CA PHE A 14 -7.77 11.67 -4.53
C PHE A 14 -7.78 11.27 -6.00
N ASP A 15 -8.96 11.20 -6.60
CA ASP A 15 -9.10 10.83 -8.01
C ASP A 15 -9.71 11.98 -8.81
N PHE A 16 -9.05 12.33 -9.91
CA PHE A 16 -9.49 13.33 -10.88
C PHE A 16 -9.77 12.63 -12.19
N TYR A 17 -11.03 12.61 -12.61
CA TYR A 17 -11.41 11.90 -13.83
C TYR A 17 -12.47 12.65 -14.64
N LYS A 18 -12.46 12.40 -15.94
CA LYS A 18 -13.47 12.88 -16.88
C LYS A 18 -14.45 11.76 -17.18
N THR A 19 -15.72 12.09 -17.14
CA THR A 19 -16.81 11.18 -17.53
C THR A 19 -17.14 11.36 -19.02
N SER A 20 -17.47 10.26 -19.69
CA SER A 20 -17.89 10.20 -21.09
C SER A 20 -18.94 9.09 -21.20
N GLY A 21 -20.21 9.45 -21.10
CA GLY A 21 -21.31 8.50 -20.98
C GLY A 21 -21.14 7.63 -19.73
N SER A 22 -21.25 6.31 -19.91
CA SER A 22 -21.10 5.31 -18.84
C SER A 22 -19.64 5.01 -18.47
N PHE A 23 -18.66 5.67 -19.07
CA PHE A 23 -17.24 5.45 -18.75
C PHE A 23 -16.62 6.70 -18.15
N ALA A 24 -15.59 6.52 -17.35
CA ALA A 24 -14.74 7.60 -16.91
C ALA A 24 -13.27 7.16 -16.88
N SER A 25 -12.36 8.10 -17.10
CA SER A 25 -10.93 7.86 -16.97
C SER A 25 -10.22 9.08 -16.43
N GLY A 26 -9.10 8.87 -15.75
CA GLY A 26 -8.41 9.95 -15.09
C GLY A 26 -7.16 9.51 -14.36
N PHE A 27 -6.72 10.37 -13.46
CA PHE A 27 -5.52 10.22 -12.67
C PHE A 27 -5.86 10.22 -11.19
N GLY A 28 -5.14 9.41 -10.41
CA GLY A 28 -5.30 9.30 -8.97
C GLY A 28 -3.99 9.54 -8.22
N LEU A 29 -4.11 10.04 -7.01
CA LEU A 29 -3.06 10.17 -6.01
C LEU A 29 -3.50 9.42 -4.75
N GLU A 30 -2.62 8.58 -4.19
CA GLU A 30 -2.88 7.85 -2.96
C GLU A 30 -1.74 8.03 -1.97
N VAL A 31 -2.10 8.35 -0.73
CA VAL A 31 -1.18 8.34 0.40
C VAL A 31 -1.42 7.09 1.21
N HIS A 32 -0.38 6.28 1.37
CA HIS A 32 -0.40 5.04 2.15
C HIS A 32 0.45 5.24 3.40
N SER A 33 -0.03 4.73 4.53
CA SER A 33 0.76 4.68 5.76
C SER A 33 0.49 3.39 6.52
N TYR A 34 1.54 2.75 7.01
CA TYR A 34 1.40 1.59 7.89
C TYR A 34 2.65 1.40 8.75
N SER A 35 2.45 0.69 9.85
CA SER A 35 3.54 0.15 10.66
C SER A 35 3.36 -1.35 10.82
N LYS A 36 4.47 -2.07 10.90
CA LYS A 36 4.47 -3.52 11.09
C LYS A 36 5.66 -3.95 11.94
N SER A 37 5.41 -4.89 12.83
CA SER A 37 6.43 -5.52 13.66
C SER A 37 6.62 -6.96 13.22
N TYR A 38 7.87 -7.36 13.09
CA TYR A 38 8.30 -8.73 12.83
C TYR A 38 9.07 -9.20 14.06
N SER A 39 8.71 -10.36 14.59
CA SER A 39 9.49 -11.06 15.61
C SER A 39 9.97 -12.37 15.02
N PHE A 40 11.22 -12.71 15.26
CA PHE A 40 11.79 -13.96 14.77
C PHE A 40 11.54 -15.05 15.83
N GLU A 41 11.12 -16.24 15.41
CA GLU A 41 10.76 -17.33 16.36
C GLU A 41 11.98 -17.99 17.00
N ASN A 42 13.18 -17.78 16.43
CA ASN A 42 14.40 -18.50 16.78
C ASN A 42 15.33 -17.71 17.72
N ASP A 43 15.05 -16.43 17.93
CA ASP A 43 15.82 -15.51 18.78
C ASP A 43 14.91 -14.35 19.24
N ASP A 44 15.30 -13.61 20.28
CA ASP A 44 14.56 -12.42 20.75
C ASP A 44 14.74 -11.22 19.79
N SER A 45 15.01 -11.48 18.51
CA SER A 45 15.19 -10.45 17.49
C SER A 45 13.83 -9.91 17.02
N SER A 46 13.79 -8.62 16.74
CA SER A 46 12.62 -7.97 16.17
C SER A 46 12.97 -6.87 15.19
N VAL A 47 12.09 -6.66 14.21
CA VAL A 47 12.18 -5.58 13.23
C VAL A 47 10.86 -4.83 13.22
N ASN A 48 10.92 -3.54 13.54
CA ASN A 48 9.80 -2.63 13.42
C ASN A 48 9.95 -1.78 12.17
N LEU A 49 8.89 -1.71 11.40
CA LEU A 49 8.87 -1.02 10.13
C LEU A 49 7.75 0.02 10.15
N SER A 50 8.07 1.23 9.71
CA SER A 50 7.10 2.30 9.46
C SER A 50 7.29 2.81 8.05
N ALA A 51 6.25 2.73 7.23
CA ALA A 51 6.30 3.10 5.82
C ALA A 51 5.24 4.14 5.48
N VAL A 52 5.63 5.08 4.62
CA VAL A 52 4.75 6.06 3.99
C VAL A 52 4.95 5.98 2.48
N GLY A 53 3.87 5.77 1.76
CA GLY A 53 3.85 5.71 0.31
C GLY A 53 3.09 6.87 -0.29
N LEU A 54 3.61 7.44 -1.38
CA LEU A 54 2.86 8.31 -2.28
C LEU A 54 2.76 7.60 -3.63
N LEU A 55 1.57 7.10 -3.95
CA LEU A 55 1.28 6.43 -5.20
C LEU A 55 0.48 7.33 -6.12
N TYR A 56 0.70 7.16 -7.41
CA TYR A 56 0.02 7.90 -8.45
C TYR A 56 -0.12 7.09 -9.72
N GLY A 57 -1.22 7.28 -10.42
CA GLY A 57 -1.54 6.41 -11.54
C GLY A 57 -2.80 6.78 -12.29
N LEU A 58 -3.14 5.95 -13.26
CA LEU A 58 -4.35 6.08 -14.05
C LEU A 58 -5.46 5.23 -13.45
N ASN A 59 -6.68 5.75 -13.51
CA ASN A 59 -7.89 5.04 -13.10
C ASN A 59 -8.92 5.06 -14.23
N PHE A 60 -9.64 3.96 -14.38
CA PHE A 60 -10.71 3.74 -15.33
C PHE A 60 -11.94 3.24 -14.59
N TYR A 61 -13.10 3.81 -14.89
CA TYR A 61 -14.35 3.54 -14.22
C TYR A 61 -15.43 3.22 -15.24
N TYR A 62 -16.30 2.28 -14.89
CA TYR A 62 -17.62 2.17 -15.49
C TYR A 62 -18.65 2.71 -14.50
N ARG A 63 -19.61 3.48 -15.00
CA ARG A 63 -20.71 4.09 -14.24
C ARG A 63 -21.99 3.37 -14.58
N GLY A 64 -22.23 2.24 -13.92
CA GLY A 64 -23.51 1.55 -13.98
C GLY A 64 -24.58 2.28 -13.16
N ASP A 65 -25.76 1.69 -13.01
CA ASP A 65 -26.86 2.31 -12.26
C ASP A 65 -26.70 2.13 -10.74
N PHE A 66 -26.20 0.98 -10.30
CA PHE A 66 -26.13 0.60 -8.87
C PHE A 66 -24.70 0.45 -8.32
N TRP A 67 -23.73 0.15 -9.18
CA TRP A 67 -22.35 -0.09 -8.80
C TRP A 67 -21.40 0.38 -9.90
N TYR A 68 -20.33 1.05 -9.51
CA TYR A 68 -19.34 1.64 -10.41
C TYR A 68 -18.01 0.90 -10.24
N PRO A 69 -17.76 -0.16 -11.03
CA PRO A 69 -16.50 -0.86 -10.95
C PRO A 69 -15.39 0.01 -11.52
N PHE A 70 -14.18 -0.20 -11.01
CA PHE A 70 -13.01 0.51 -11.47
C PHE A 70 -11.77 -0.37 -11.46
N MET A 71 -10.81 0.04 -12.26
CA MET A 71 -9.45 -0.45 -12.22
C MET A 71 -8.48 0.72 -12.27
N GLY A 72 -7.33 0.56 -11.66
CA GLY A 72 -6.26 1.54 -11.73
C GLY A 72 -4.90 0.88 -11.67
N PHE A 73 -3.89 1.57 -12.18
CA PHE A 73 -2.51 1.13 -12.13
C PHE A 73 -1.59 2.34 -12.17
N GLY A 74 -0.41 2.18 -11.60
CA GLY A 74 0.54 3.27 -11.52
C GLY A 74 1.81 2.90 -10.80
N THR A 75 2.49 3.96 -10.34
CA THR A 75 3.76 3.87 -9.63
C THR A 75 3.75 4.87 -8.46
N GLY A 76 4.90 5.23 -7.93
CA GLY A 76 4.97 6.11 -6.78
C GLY A 76 6.34 6.11 -6.14
N ASN A 77 6.36 6.28 -4.82
CA ASN A 77 7.51 6.01 -3.99
C ASN A 77 7.05 5.55 -2.60
N TYR A 78 7.85 4.71 -1.94
CA TYR A 78 7.71 4.39 -0.52
C TYR A 78 8.96 4.82 0.22
N SER A 79 8.79 5.60 1.28
CA SER A 79 9.83 5.85 2.27
C SER A 79 9.58 4.97 3.48
N VAL A 80 10.65 4.40 4.04
CA VAL A 80 10.55 3.47 5.16
C VAL A 80 11.60 3.77 6.21
N LYS A 81 11.18 3.65 7.47
CA LYS A 81 12.05 3.56 8.64
C LYS A 81 12.01 2.11 9.13
N VAL A 82 13.18 1.50 9.26
CA VAL A 82 13.37 0.15 9.80
C VAL A 82 14.16 0.28 11.08
N GLU A 83 13.56 -0.15 12.19
CA GLU A 83 14.20 -0.23 13.49
C GLU A 83 14.45 -1.71 13.82
N GLU A 84 15.71 -2.06 13.99
CA GLU A 84 16.15 -3.44 14.15
C GLU A 84 16.68 -3.63 15.57
N GLN A 85 16.23 -4.70 16.21
CA GLN A 85 16.81 -5.25 17.43
C GLN A 85 17.23 -6.68 17.10
N LEU A 86 18.52 -6.89 16.85
CA LEU A 86 19.06 -8.18 16.42
C LEU A 86 19.87 -8.80 17.55
N THR A 87 19.49 -10.00 17.97
CA THR A 87 20.15 -10.77 19.03
C THR A 87 20.97 -11.89 18.39
N THR A 88 22.29 -11.80 18.47
CA THR A 88 23.21 -12.82 17.95
C THR A 88 24.19 -13.24 19.04
N GLU A 89 24.29 -14.54 19.30
CA GLU A 89 25.26 -15.14 20.23
C GLU A 89 25.32 -14.46 21.62
N GLY A 90 24.17 -14.04 22.15
CA GLY A 90 24.05 -13.41 23.48
C GLY A 90 24.30 -11.90 23.52
N SER A 91 24.53 -11.25 22.37
CA SER A 91 24.62 -9.79 22.24
C SER A 91 23.42 -9.25 21.46
N THR A 92 22.79 -8.20 21.98
CA THR A 92 21.72 -7.46 21.28
C THR A 92 22.28 -6.20 20.65
N THR A 93 22.03 -6.04 19.36
CA THR A 93 22.41 -4.85 18.59
C THR A 93 21.16 -4.09 18.17
N TYR A 94 21.27 -2.76 18.15
CA TYR A 94 20.19 -1.86 17.75
C TYR A 94 20.60 -1.09 16.50
N GLY A 95 19.73 -1.08 15.50
CA GLY A 95 19.93 -0.40 14.23
C GLY A 95 18.73 0.44 13.86
N THR A 96 18.96 1.55 13.16
CA THR A 96 17.90 2.26 12.45
C THR A 96 18.36 2.53 11.03
N VAL A 97 17.60 2.03 10.06
CA VAL A 97 17.86 2.20 8.64
C VAL A 97 16.71 2.96 8.02
N PHE A 98 17.04 3.95 7.19
CA PHE A 98 16.08 4.64 6.35
C PHE A 98 16.28 4.19 4.91
N GLY A 99 15.18 3.84 4.26
CA GLY A 99 15.18 3.31 2.91
C GLY A 99 14.09 3.94 2.05
N GLN A 100 14.25 3.81 0.74
CA GLN A 100 13.26 4.25 -0.23
C GLN A 100 13.13 3.25 -1.36
N VAL A 101 11.89 3.02 -1.81
CA VAL A 101 11.57 2.35 -3.06
C VAL A 101 11.04 3.40 -4.02
N ASP A 102 11.84 3.74 -5.04
CA ASP A 102 11.56 4.86 -5.94
C ASP A 102 10.58 4.55 -7.07
N LYS A 103 10.36 3.28 -7.36
CA LYS A 103 9.54 2.83 -8.49
C LYS A 103 8.72 1.59 -8.12
N PRO A 104 7.87 1.67 -7.08
CA PRO A 104 6.91 0.61 -6.83
C PRO A 104 5.96 0.53 -8.02
N PHE A 105 5.48 -0.65 -8.33
CA PHE A 105 4.40 -0.83 -9.30
C PHE A 105 3.14 -1.24 -8.54
N TYR A 106 2.00 -0.66 -8.90
CA TYR A 106 0.73 -1.09 -8.34
C TYR A 106 -0.35 -1.25 -9.40
N TYR A 107 -1.29 -2.14 -9.09
CA TYR A 107 -2.59 -2.18 -9.72
C TYR A 107 -3.68 -2.39 -8.67
N LYS A 108 -4.88 -1.90 -8.96
CA LYS A 108 -6.05 -2.02 -8.10
C LYS A 108 -7.29 -2.28 -8.93
N PHE A 109 -8.23 -3.00 -8.34
CA PHE A 109 -9.56 -3.23 -8.86
C PHE A 109 -10.55 -2.98 -7.73
N GLY A 110 -11.72 -2.47 -8.04
CA GLY A 110 -12.70 -2.25 -7.00
C GLY A 110 -14.07 -1.90 -7.54
N VAL A 111 -14.96 -1.62 -6.59
CA VAL A 111 -16.33 -1.21 -6.88
C VAL A 111 -16.73 -0.09 -5.93
N ARG A 112 -17.42 0.91 -6.47
CA ARG A 112 -18.05 2.00 -5.72
C ARG A 112 -19.55 1.83 -5.73
N ILE A 113 -20.18 2.01 -4.58
CA ILE A 113 -21.63 2.04 -4.43
C ILE A 113 -22.01 3.48 -4.03
N PRO A 114 -22.63 4.26 -4.93
CA PRO A 114 -23.04 5.63 -4.64
C PRO A 114 -24.24 5.66 -3.67
N LEU A 115 -24.20 6.54 -2.67
CA LEU A 115 -25.24 6.77 -1.67
C LEU A 115 -25.51 8.30 -1.51
N ASN A 116 -26.00 8.94 -2.57
CA ASN A 116 -26.40 10.36 -2.58
C ASN A 116 -25.38 11.33 -1.93
N GLY A 117 -24.20 11.46 -2.54
CA GLY A 117 -23.13 12.40 -2.16
C GLY A 117 -21.94 11.75 -1.46
N ILE A 118 -22.18 10.77 -0.60
CA ILE A 118 -21.17 9.83 -0.08
C ILE A 118 -21.39 8.48 -0.73
N GLY A 119 -20.39 7.62 -0.78
CA GLY A 119 -20.57 6.23 -1.17
C GLY A 119 -19.56 5.31 -0.51
N ILE A 120 -19.78 4.02 -0.69
CA ILE A 120 -18.90 2.97 -0.17
C ILE A 120 -17.97 2.53 -1.29
N VAL A 121 -16.71 2.27 -0.96
CA VAL A 121 -15.73 1.70 -1.89
C VAL A 121 -15.16 0.41 -1.33
N PHE A 122 -15.06 -0.59 -2.20
CA PHE A 122 -14.31 -1.82 -1.96
C PHE A 122 -13.17 -1.88 -2.96
N THR A 123 -11.97 -2.14 -2.48
CA THR A 123 -10.76 -2.16 -3.33
C THR A 123 -9.94 -3.39 -3.00
N GLN A 124 -9.50 -4.11 -4.02
CA GLN A 124 -8.38 -5.04 -3.95
C GLN A 124 -7.20 -4.42 -4.69
N GLN A 125 -6.03 -4.44 -4.08
CA GLN A 125 -4.83 -3.90 -4.69
C GLN A 125 -3.67 -4.87 -4.55
N TYR A 126 -2.72 -4.75 -5.48
CA TYR A 126 -1.41 -5.33 -5.36
C TYR A 126 -0.36 -4.24 -5.57
N ILE A 127 0.68 -4.27 -4.74
CA ILE A 127 1.83 -3.38 -4.82
C ILE A 127 3.09 -4.25 -4.83
N SER A 128 3.98 -4.02 -5.78
CA SER A 128 5.36 -4.52 -5.76
C SER A 128 6.25 -3.37 -5.33
N ALA A 129 6.84 -3.49 -4.14
CA ALA A 129 7.71 -2.48 -3.55
C ALA A 129 8.80 -3.15 -2.70
N ASP A 130 9.76 -3.79 -3.36
CA ASP A 130 10.85 -4.50 -2.68
C ASP A 130 11.96 -3.52 -2.29
N LEU A 131 12.31 -3.52 -1.00
CA LEU A 131 13.41 -2.77 -0.43
C LEU A 131 14.58 -3.73 -0.16
N LYS A 132 15.78 -3.34 -0.60
CA LYS A 132 17.01 -3.99 -0.13
C LYS A 132 17.53 -3.21 1.07
N VAL A 133 17.61 -3.88 2.22
CA VAL A 133 18.26 -3.31 3.41
C VAL A 133 19.70 -3.83 3.44
N GLU A 134 20.66 -2.98 3.76
CA GLU A 134 22.08 -3.40 3.78
C GLU A 134 22.44 -4.17 5.06
N THR A 135 21.70 -3.97 6.15
CA THR A 135 21.93 -4.60 7.46
C THR A 135 21.59 -6.09 7.48
N GLU A 136 20.56 -6.50 6.75
CA GLU A 136 20.27 -7.89 6.45
C GLU A 136 20.23 -8.06 4.94
N ASN A 137 21.08 -8.92 4.36
CA ASN A 137 21.11 -9.24 2.93
C ASN A 137 19.84 -10.02 2.48
N LYS A 138 18.66 -9.44 2.71
CA LYS A 138 17.34 -9.98 2.44
C LYS A 138 16.43 -8.85 1.91
N PRO A 139 15.63 -9.10 0.87
CA PRO A 139 14.65 -8.14 0.40
C PRO A 139 13.46 -8.05 1.37
N LEU A 140 13.14 -6.84 1.85
CA LEU A 140 11.91 -6.54 2.57
C LEU A 140 10.83 -6.07 1.58
N SER A 141 9.75 -6.83 1.46
CA SER A 141 8.60 -6.41 0.63
C SER A 141 7.75 -5.41 1.40
N LEU A 142 7.79 -4.14 0.99
CA LEU A 142 6.87 -3.09 1.46
C LEU A 142 5.50 -3.18 0.78
N GLY A 143 5.43 -3.93 -0.32
CA GLY A 143 4.22 -4.19 -1.07
C GLY A 143 3.60 -5.55 -0.74
N GLY A 144 2.45 -5.81 -1.35
CA GLY A 144 1.72 -7.05 -1.25
C GLY A 144 0.30 -6.91 -1.78
N THR A 145 -0.50 -7.94 -1.58
CA THR A 145 -1.95 -7.89 -1.84
C THR A 145 -2.67 -7.32 -0.62
N ALA A 146 -3.61 -6.41 -0.82
CA ALA A 146 -4.45 -5.88 0.25
C ALA A 146 -5.89 -5.66 -0.21
N SER A 147 -6.81 -5.76 0.74
CA SER A 147 -8.25 -5.54 0.53
C SER A 147 -8.74 -4.45 1.47
N PHE A 148 -9.50 -3.50 0.94
CA PHE A 148 -9.98 -2.33 1.66
C PHE A 148 -11.49 -2.19 1.55
N ILE A 149 -12.09 -1.70 2.63
CA ILE A 149 -13.39 -1.07 2.66
C ILE A 149 -13.19 0.39 3.05
N GLY A 150 -13.88 1.30 2.37
CA GLY A 150 -13.75 2.72 2.64
C GLY A 150 -14.99 3.51 2.26
N LEU A 151 -14.93 4.81 2.51
CA LEU A 151 -15.91 5.78 2.06
C LEU A 151 -15.29 6.66 0.99
N TYR A 152 -16.09 7.08 0.02
CA TYR A 152 -15.71 8.11 -0.94
C TYR A 152 -16.76 9.22 -0.95
N TYR A 153 -16.32 10.40 -1.33
CA TYR A 153 -17.17 11.56 -1.56
C TYR A 153 -16.95 12.03 -3.00
N ALA A 154 -18.03 12.38 -3.71
CA ALA A 154 -17.98 12.90 -5.07
C ALA A 154 -18.77 14.19 -5.17
N PHE A 155 -18.16 15.20 -5.80
CA PHE A 155 -18.75 16.52 -6.08
C PHE A 155 -19.10 16.67 -7.56
#